data_AF-A0A4Q3VJG9-F1
#
_entry.id   AF-A0A4Q3VJG9-F1
#
_cell.length_a   1.000
_cell.length_b   1.000
_cell.length_c   1.000
_cell.angle_alpha   90.00
_cell.angle_beta   90.00
_cell.angle_gamma   90.00
#
_symmetry.space_group_name_H-M   'P 1'
#
loop_
_entity.id
_entity.type
_entity.pdbx_description
1 polymer ?
#
loop_
_entity_poly.entity_id
_entity_poly.type
_entity_poly.pdbx_seq_one_letter_code
_entity_poly.pdbx_strand_id
1 'polypeptide(L)'
;MKRWIGTLTLAAAAGAAVAQSSFTLYRPYDGATVKEKVRILIPKGSIPSNGYVGFFLNGKLLEATKPPLKGKFYEYILDTKGRGIADTEPGAPAKLEAVLYAEYDNQPRVVDRSSVDINIFNRTRIPYKVPGAGIPLRYGWKAGAESVYT
;
A
#
# COMPACT_ATOMS: atom_id res chain seq x y z
N MET A 1 -46.21 -48.12 34.89
CA MET A 1 -45.47 -47.25 35.84
C MET A 1 -44.08 -46.95 35.28
N LYS A 2 -43.85 -45.66 34.96
CA LYS A 2 -42.58 -44.92 34.99
C LYS A 2 -41.30 -45.58 34.47
N ARG A 3 -40.91 -45.25 33.23
CA ARG A 3 -39.50 -45.11 32.82
C ARG A 3 -39.35 -43.80 32.04
N TRP A 4 -38.82 -42.82 32.74
CA TRP A 4 -38.44 -41.50 32.25
C TRP A 4 -37.01 -41.54 31.69
N ILE A 5 -36.70 -40.54 30.86
CA ILE A 5 -35.36 -40.03 30.49
C ILE A 5 -34.69 -40.73 29.30
N GLY A 6 -34.56 -39.97 28.21
CA GLY A 6 -33.66 -40.29 27.10
C GLY A 6 -33.57 -39.20 26.03
N THR A 7 -33.95 -37.95 26.31
CA THR A 7 -33.72 -36.82 25.41
C THR A 7 -32.40 -36.16 25.80
N LEU A 8 -31.30 -36.50 25.13
CA LEU A 8 -30.02 -35.80 25.28
C LEU A 8 -29.49 -35.41 23.91
N THR A 9 -29.97 -34.25 23.46
CA THR A 9 -29.20 -33.20 22.77
C THR A 9 -27.86 -33.62 22.14
N LEU A 10 -27.86 -33.85 20.83
CA LEU A 10 -26.65 -33.74 19.99
C LEU A 10 -26.72 -32.41 19.24
N ALA A 11 -26.55 -31.31 19.98
CA ALA A 11 -26.46 -29.97 19.45
C ALA A 11 -25.02 -29.46 19.54
N ALA A 12 -24.60 -28.77 18.48
CA ALA A 12 -23.47 -27.86 18.41
C ALA A 12 -22.05 -28.47 18.42
N ALA A 13 -21.66 -29.05 17.30
CA ALA A 13 -20.29 -28.89 16.79
C ALA A 13 -20.30 -27.89 15.64
N ALA A 14 -20.71 -26.64 15.92
CA ALA A 14 -20.43 -25.52 15.02
C ALA A 14 -18.98 -25.12 15.25
N GLY A 15 -18.07 -25.76 14.50
CA GLY A 15 -16.65 -25.41 14.52
C GLY A 15 -16.49 -23.93 14.21
N ALA A 16 -15.86 -23.20 15.13
CA ALA A 16 -15.49 -21.82 14.93
C ALA A 16 -14.50 -21.75 13.76
N ALA A 17 -15.01 -21.40 12.57
CA ALA A 17 -14.17 -20.94 11.48
C ALA A 17 -13.52 -19.64 11.96
N VAL A 18 -12.25 -19.73 12.37
CA VAL A 18 -11.43 -18.57 12.68
C VAL A 18 -11.34 -17.80 11.36
N ALA A 19 -12.11 -16.72 11.25
CA ALA A 19 -12.13 -15.88 10.07
C ALA A 19 -10.73 -15.26 9.91
N GLN A 20 -9.89 -15.88 9.09
CA GLN A 20 -8.68 -15.26 8.60
C GLN A 20 -9.12 -14.00 7.84
N SER A 21 -8.68 -12.83 8.31
CA SER A 21 -8.97 -11.57 7.62
C SER A 21 -8.43 -11.67 6.19
N SER A 22 -9.23 -11.27 5.21
CA SER A 22 -8.81 -11.24 3.81
C SER A 22 -7.54 -10.39 3.67
N PHE A 23 -6.56 -10.91 2.93
CA PHE A 23 -5.31 -10.21 2.69
C PHE A 23 -5.53 -9.12 1.63
N THR A 24 -5.89 -7.93 2.11
CA THR A 24 -6.17 -6.76 1.27
C THR A 24 -5.28 -5.59 1.69
N LEU A 25 -4.70 -4.91 0.70
CA LEU A 25 -4.02 -3.64 0.91
C LEU A 25 -5.05 -2.56 1.27
N TYR A 26 -5.04 -2.11 2.53
CA TYR A 26 -5.97 -1.08 3.00
C TYR A 26 -5.52 0.32 2.57
N ARG A 27 -4.20 0.54 2.57
CA ARG A 27 -3.56 1.73 2.02
C ARG A 27 -2.24 1.32 1.35
N PRO A 28 -1.79 2.03 0.30
CA PRO A 28 -2.46 3.16 -0.39
C PRO A 28 -3.76 2.74 -1.12
N TYR A 29 -4.62 3.72 -1.43
CA TYR A 29 -5.80 3.47 -2.27
C TYR A 29 -5.41 3.31 -3.72
N ASP A 30 -6.27 2.68 -4.51
CA ASP A 30 -6.08 2.58 -5.95
C ASP A 30 -6.11 3.95 -6.62
N GLY A 31 -5.15 4.20 -7.50
CA GLY A 31 -4.88 5.49 -8.13
C GLY A 31 -4.27 6.56 -7.19
N ALA A 32 -3.92 6.23 -5.94
CA ALA A 32 -3.46 7.23 -4.99
C ALA A 32 -2.13 7.87 -5.41
N THR A 33 -2.07 9.20 -5.27
CA THR A 33 -0.84 9.97 -5.44
C THR A 33 -0.02 9.89 -4.17
N VAL A 34 1.21 9.39 -4.30
CA VAL A 34 2.13 9.16 -3.19
C VAL A 34 3.44 9.91 -3.39
N LYS A 35 4.00 10.41 -2.30
CA LYS A 35 5.23 11.21 -2.31
C LYS A 35 6.14 10.80 -1.17
N GLU A 36 7.42 10.60 -1.48
CA GLU A 36 8.54 10.36 -0.57
C GLU A 36 8.43 9.10 0.31
N LYS A 37 7.45 9.03 1.21
CA LYS A 37 7.25 7.91 2.13
C LYS A 37 5.81 7.44 2.08
N VAL A 38 5.61 6.20 1.64
CA VAL A 38 4.30 5.58 1.47
C VAL A 38 4.06 4.59 2.58
N ARG A 39 2.96 4.79 3.32
CA ARG A 39 2.52 3.85 4.36
C ARG A 39 1.64 2.79 3.73
N ILE A 40 2.16 1.58 3.68
CA ILE A 40 1.42 0.39 3.28
C ILE A 40 0.80 -0.22 4.51
N LEU A 41 -0.54 -0.33 4.53
CA LEU A 41 -1.30 -0.83 5.66
C LEU A 41 -2.00 -2.13 5.29
N ILE A 42 -1.75 -3.17 6.07
CA ILE A 42 -2.38 -4.49 5.92
C ILE A 42 -3.16 -4.80 7.21
N PRO A 43 -4.43 -5.25 7.15
CA PRO A 43 -5.23 -5.53 8.35
C PRO A 43 -4.59 -6.60 9.25
N LYS A 44 -4.72 -6.41 10.57
CA LYS A 44 -4.31 -7.41 11.57
C LYS A 44 -5.05 -8.74 11.32
N GLY A 45 -4.33 -9.86 11.39
CA GLY A 45 -4.88 -11.19 11.15
C GLY A 45 -4.83 -11.64 9.68
N SER A 46 -4.37 -10.80 8.76
CA SER A 46 -4.19 -11.17 7.34
C SER A 46 -2.87 -11.88 7.06
N ILE A 47 -1.91 -11.82 7.99
CA ILE A 47 -0.59 -12.46 7.89
C ILE A 47 -0.56 -13.58 8.93
N PRO A 48 -0.43 -14.86 8.53
CA PRO A 48 -0.30 -15.97 9.46
C PRO A 48 1.01 -15.86 10.26
N SER A 49 1.11 -16.57 11.39
CA SER A 49 2.27 -16.49 12.30
C SER A 49 3.59 -16.85 11.59
N ASN A 50 3.55 -17.84 10.71
CA ASN A 50 4.64 -18.33 9.85
C ASN A 50 4.68 -17.66 8.46
N GLY A 51 4.01 -16.52 8.30
CA GLY A 51 3.97 -15.79 7.04
C GLY A 51 4.83 -14.54 7.00
N TYR A 52 5.27 -14.17 5.80
CA TYR A 52 5.95 -12.92 5.49
C TYR A 52 5.38 -12.30 4.20
N VAL A 53 5.62 -11.01 3.99
CA VAL A 53 5.07 -10.27 2.84
C VAL A 53 6.20 -9.81 1.94
N GLY A 54 6.11 -10.15 0.66
CA GLY A 54 6.95 -9.59 -0.40
C GLY A 54 6.29 -8.36 -1.00
N PHE A 55 6.94 -7.20 -0.94
CA PHE A 55 6.53 -5.99 -1.62
C PHE A 55 7.23 -5.89 -2.97
N PHE A 56 6.45 -5.70 -4.03
CA PHE A 56 6.93 -5.55 -5.39
C PHE A 56 6.41 -4.23 -5.98
N LEU A 57 7.22 -3.60 -6.83
CA LEU A 57 6.82 -2.43 -7.58
C LEU A 57 7.15 -2.67 -9.06
N ASN A 58 6.14 -2.60 -9.93
CA ASN A 58 6.26 -2.92 -11.35
C ASN A 58 6.94 -4.28 -11.59
N GLY A 59 6.61 -5.29 -10.78
CA GLY A 59 7.20 -6.63 -10.84
C GLY A 59 8.62 -6.75 -10.25
N LYS A 60 9.25 -5.65 -9.81
CA LYS A 60 10.55 -5.68 -9.14
C LYS A 60 10.36 -5.87 -7.63
N LEU A 61 11.01 -6.89 -7.06
CA LEU A 61 11.03 -7.09 -5.62
C LEU A 61 11.74 -5.92 -4.92
N LEU A 62 11.03 -5.28 -3.99
CA LEU A 62 11.55 -4.21 -3.16
C LEU A 62 12.09 -4.76 -1.84
N GLU A 63 11.30 -5.57 -1.16
CA GLU A 63 11.64 -6.14 0.14
C GLU A 63 10.70 -7.29 0.48
N ALA A 64 11.23 -8.35 1.08
CA ALA A 64 10.45 -9.43 1.65
C ALA A 64 10.67 -9.44 3.16
N THR A 65 9.66 -8.99 3.92
CA THR A 65 9.77 -8.87 5.38
C THR A 65 8.41 -9.07 6.03
N LYS A 66 8.42 -9.35 7.33
CA LYS A 66 7.21 -9.34 8.15
C LYS A 66 7.07 -7.93 8.74
N PRO A 67 6.12 -7.10 8.28
CA PRO A 67 6.01 -5.74 8.80
C PRO A 67 5.67 -5.75 10.29
N PRO A 68 6.12 -4.75 11.07
CA PRO A 68 5.73 -4.63 12.46
C PRO A 68 4.23 -4.35 12.60
N LEU A 69 3.59 -5.00 13.58
CA LEU A 69 2.20 -4.73 13.91
C LEU A 69 2.11 -3.43 14.73
N LYS A 70 1.37 -2.44 14.23
CA LYS A 70 1.06 -1.20 14.93
C LYS A 70 -0.44 -1.02 15.07
N GLY A 71 -0.95 -1.31 16.27
CA GLY A 71 -2.37 -1.24 16.57
C GLY A 71 -3.18 -2.29 15.79
N LYS A 72 -4.03 -1.81 14.86
CA LYS A 72 -4.93 -2.66 14.05
C LYS A 72 -4.34 -3.07 12.69
N PHE A 73 -3.17 -2.55 12.31
CA PHE A 73 -2.58 -2.79 11.00
C PHE A 73 -1.09 -3.16 11.11
N TYR A 74 -0.64 -4.00 10.19
CA TYR A 74 0.77 -4.12 9.86
C TYR A 74 1.17 -2.91 9.03
N GLU A 75 2.16 -2.15 9.50
CA GLU A 75 2.63 -0.94 8.82
C GLU A 75 4.00 -1.20 8.19
N TYR A 76 4.07 -1.04 6.87
CA TYR A 76 5.33 -1.00 6.14
C TYR A 76 5.50 0.38 5.51
N ILE A 77 6.68 0.98 5.68
CA ILE A 77 6.99 2.30 5.13
C ILE A 77 7.90 2.12 3.93
N LEU A 78 7.35 2.34 2.74
CA LEU A 78 8.11 2.38 1.51
C LEU A 78 8.68 3.78 1.30
N ASP A 79 9.99 3.92 1.40
CA ASP A 79 10.70 5.17 1.06
C ASP A 79 10.99 5.21 -0.44
N THR A 80 10.11 5.88 -1.20
CA THR A 80 10.23 5.98 -2.67
C THR A 80 11.39 6.87 -3.09
N LYS A 81 11.73 7.88 -2.30
CA LYS A 81 12.81 8.83 -2.60
C LYS A 81 14.17 8.27 -2.21
N GLY A 82 14.29 7.71 -1.01
CA GLY A 82 15.51 7.09 -0.50
C GLY A 82 15.95 5.88 -1.32
N ARG A 83 15.00 5.15 -1.92
CA ARG A 83 15.28 4.04 -2.84
C ARG A 83 15.51 4.47 -4.30
N GLY A 84 15.45 5.76 -4.60
CA GLY A 84 15.67 6.29 -5.95
C GLY A 84 14.61 5.83 -6.96
N ILE A 85 13.37 5.58 -6.52
CA ILE A 85 12.27 5.15 -7.39
C ILE A 85 11.87 6.33 -8.28
N ALA A 86 11.79 6.09 -9.58
CA ALA A 86 11.42 7.11 -10.55
C ALA A 86 9.96 7.55 -10.38
N ASP A 87 9.69 8.81 -10.73
CA ASP A 87 8.33 9.34 -10.76
C ASP A 87 7.52 8.67 -11.86
N THR A 88 6.26 8.37 -11.59
CA THR A 88 5.34 7.85 -12.61
C THR A 88 5.07 8.92 -13.66
N GLU A 89 4.93 8.50 -14.93
CA GLU A 89 4.46 9.39 -15.98
C GLU A 89 2.95 9.64 -15.86
N PRO A 90 2.46 10.82 -16.28
CA PRO A 90 1.02 11.07 -16.32
C PRO A 90 0.29 10.01 -17.16
N GLY A 91 -0.62 9.27 -16.54
CA GLY A 91 -1.40 8.20 -17.20
C GLY A 91 -0.76 6.81 -17.15
N ALA A 92 0.43 6.67 -16.57
CA ALA A 92 1.10 5.38 -16.37
C ALA A 92 1.37 5.15 -14.86
N PRO A 93 0.35 4.70 -14.09
CA PRO A 93 0.53 4.42 -12.67
C PRO A 93 1.50 3.26 -12.46
N ALA A 94 2.23 3.27 -11.34
CA ALA A 94 3.08 2.16 -10.94
C ALA A 94 2.26 1.13 -10.17
N LYS A 95 2.42 -0.15 -10.52
CA LYS A 95 1.73 -1.25 -9.86
C LYS A 95 2.49 -1.67 -8.62
N LEU A 96 1.90 -1.43 -7.44
CA LEU A 96 2.39 -1.89 -6.15
C LEU A 96 1.72 -3.21 -5.81
N GLU A 97 2.49 -4.29 -5.67
CA GLU A 97 1.97 -5.61 -5.33
C GLU A 97 2.51 -6.04 -3.95
N ALA A 98 1.63 -6.55 -3.11
CA ALA A 98 1.98 -7.25 -1.89
C ALA A 98 1.63 -8.73 -2.07
N VAL A 99 2.62 -9.60 -1.91
CA VAL A 99 2.47 -11.05 -2.01
C VAL A 99 2.65 -11.66 -0.63
N LEU A 100 1.65 -12.37 -0.16
CA LEU A 100 1.72 -13.11 1.10
C LEU A 100 2.35 -14.47 0.84
N TYR A 101 3.45 -14.74 1.54
CA TYR A 101 4.06 -16.05 1.61
C TYR A 101 3.77 -16.67 2.97
N ALA A 102 3.45 -17.94 3.00
CA ALA A 102 3.44 -18.73 4.22
C ALA A 102 4.21 -20.02 4.01
N GLU A 103 4.85 -20.48 5.07
CA GLU A 103 5.58 -21.73 5.07
C GLU A 103 4.60 -22.92 5.13
N TYR A 104 4.66 -23.79 4.13
CA TYR A 104 3.90 -25.04 4.09
C TYR A 104 4.85 -26.15 3.68
N ASP A 105 4.97 -27.18 4.52
CA ASP A 105 5.84 -28.34 4.26
C ASP A 105 7.31 -27.94 3.97
N ASN A 106 7.87 -27.05 4.80
CA ASN A 106 9.22 -26.46 4.65
C ASN A 106 9.48 -25.74 3.31
N GLN A 107 8.41 -25.37 2.58
CA GLN A 107 8.51 -24.57 1.36
C GLN A 107 7.66 -23.30 1.46
N PRO A 108 8.18 -22.14 1.02
CA PRO A 108 7.38 -20.92 0.99
C PRO A 108 6.36 -21.02 -0.16
N ARG A 109 5.08 -21.03 0.19
CA ARG A 109 3.97 -20.99 -0.76
C ARG A 109 3.34 -19.61 -0.79
N VAL A 110 3.00 -19.15 -2.00
CA VAL A 110 2.15 -17.96 -2.17
C VAL A 110 0.75 -18.30 -1.67
N VAL A 111 0.31 -17.60 -0.64
CA VAL A 111 -1.04 -17.76 -0.06
C VAL A 111 -2.01 -16.81 -0.73
N ASP A 112 -1.63 -15.55 -0.87
CA ASP A 112 -2.50 -14.51 -1.42
C ASP A 112 -1.69 -13.37 -2.05
N ARG A 113 -2.35 -12.57 -2.89
CA ARG A 113 -1.76 -11.43 -3.60
C ARG A 113 -2.75 -10.27 -3.64
N SER A 114 -2.28 -9.09 -3.26
CA SER A 114 -3.03 -7.85 -3.38
C SER A 114 -2.20 -6.88 -4.21
N SER A 115 -2.84 -6.18 -5.16
CA SER A 115 -2.18 -5.15 -5.97
C SER A 115 -2.98 -3.87 -5.98
N VAL A 116 -2.28 -2.74 -6.08
CA VAL A 116 -2.85 -1.39 -6.12
C VAL A 116 -2.01 -0.55 -7.09
N ASP A 117 -2.67 0.26 -7.90
CA ASP A 117 -1.99 1.20 -8.79
C ASP A 117 -1.74 2.52 -8.05
N ILE A 118 -0.49 3.00 -8.06
CA ILE A 118 -0.06 4.21 -7.35
C ILE A 118 0.64 5.17 -8.28
N ASN A 119 0.41 6.46 -8.08
CA ASN A 119 1.09 7.52 -8.81
C ASN A 119 2.21 8.09 -7.94
N ILE A 120 3.48 7.83 -8.30
CA ILE A 120 4.66 8.26 -7.53
C ILE A 120 5.10 9.64 -8.02
N PHE A 121 5.12 10.61 -7.10
CA PHE A 121 5.56 11.98 -7.34
C PHE A 121 6.62 12.39 -6.31
N ASN A 122 7.87 12.01 -6.52
CA ASN A 122 9.00 12.40 -5.66
C ASN A 122 9.55 13.79 -6.01
N ARG A 123 9.47 14.24 -7.26
CA ARG A 123 9.89 15.58 -7.67
C ARG A 123 8.69 16.47 -7.96
N THR A 124 8.80 17.75 -7.59
CA THR A 124 7.85 18.77 -8.05
C THR A 124 8.05 18.93 -9.56
N ARG A 125 7.15 18.36 -10.37
CA ARG A 125 7.12 18.67 -11.80
C ARG A 125 6.57 20.09 -11.92
N ILE A 126 7.41 21.05 -12.28
CA ILE A 126 6.93 22.27 -12.92
C ILE A 126 6.31 21.79 -14.24
N PRO A 127 5.02 22.03 -14.51
CA PRO A 127 4.43 21.59 -15.76
C PRO A 127 5.23 22.23 -16.91
N TYR A 128 5.92 21.39 -17.68
CA TYR A 128 6.73 21.84 -18.82
C TYR A 128 5.87 22.55 -19.88
N LYS A 129 4.56 22.26 -19.91
CA LYS A 129 3.58 23.08 -20.61
C LYS A 129 3.00 24.12 -19.64
N VAL A 130 3.41 25.37 -19.81
CA VAL A 130 2.61 26.51 -19.36
C VAL A 130 1.20 26.30 -19.92
N PRO A 131 0.13 26.35 -19.11
CA PRO A 131 -1.23 26.25 -19.62
C PRO A 131 -1.42 27.26 -20.75
N GLY A 132 -2.04 26.86 -21.87
CA GLY A 132 -2.29 27.80 -22.98
C GLY A 132 -3.15 29.00 -22.58
N ALA A 133 -3.87 28.90 -21.45
CA ALA A 133 -4.64 29.96 -20.80
C ALA A 133 -3.92 30.63 -19.61
N GLY A 134 -2.63 30.34 -19.40
CA GLY A 134 -1.82 30.93 -18.34
C GLY A 134 -1.37 32.35 -18.70
N ILE A 135 -1.40 33.26 -17.74
CA ILE A 135 -0.88 34.62 -17.91
C ILE A 135 0.65 34.57 -17.77
N PRO A 136 1.43 35.00 -18.76
CA PRO A 136 2.88 35.09 -18.62
C PRO A 136 3.21 36.20 -17.62
N LEU A 137 3.69 35.83 -16.43
CA LEU A 137 4.34 36.77 -15.51
C LEU A 137 5.72 37.11 -16.07
N ARG A 138 5.78 38.11 -16.95
CA ARG A 138 7.04 38.72 -17.38
C ARG A 138 7.34 39.88 -16.44
N TYR A 139 8.41 39.76 -15.67
CA TYR A 139 8.93 40.91 -14.94
C TYR A 139 9.44 41.92 -15.97
N GLY A 140 8.92 43.15 -15.95
CA GLY A 140 9.30 44.24 -16.84
C GLY A 140 10.68 44.81 -16.51
N TRP A 141 11.64 43.93 -16.22
CA TRP A 141 13.00 44.32 -15.85
C TRP A 141 13.71 44.85 -17.08
N LYS A 142 14.03 46.14 -17.05
CA LYS A 142 14.99 46.72 -17.98
C LYS A 142 16.36 46.63 -17.32
N ALA A 143 17.34 46.05 -18.02
CA ALA A 143 18.71 46.01 -17.55
C ALA A 143 19.18 47.44 -17.23
N GLY A 144 19.64 47.67 -16.00
CA GLY A 144 20.06 48.99 -15.51
C GLY A 144 18.96 49.80 -14.80
N ALA A 145 17.76 49.27 -14.61
CA ALA A 145 16.74 49.93 -13.79
C ALA A 145 16.93 49.57 -12.30
N GLU A 146 17.20 50.58 -11.48
CA GLU A 146 17.19 50.49 -10.03
C GLU A 146 15.82 50.95 -9.51
N SER A 147 15.04 50.02 -8.98
CA SER A 147 13.75 50.33 -8.35
C SER A 147 13.96 50.52 -6.85
N VAL A 148 14.04 51.78 -6.42
CA VAL A 148 14.03 52.18 -5.01
C VAL A 148 12.59 52.15 -4.52
N TYR A 149 12.31 51.35 -3.50
CA TYR A 149 11.03 51.37 -2.79
C TYR A 149 11.17 52.32 -1.59
N THR A 150 10.48 53.45 -1.63
CA THR A 150 10.36 54.40 -0.51
C THR A 150 9.21 54.00 0.40
#